data_AF-A0A8S0V4C8-F1
#
_entry.id   AF-A0A8S0V4C8-F1
#
_cell.length_a   1.000
_cell.length_b   1.000
_cell.length_c   1.000
_cell.angle_alpha   90.00
_cell.angle_beta   90.00
_cell.angle_gamma   90.00
#
_symmetry.space_group_name_H-M   'P 1'
#
loop_
_entity.id
_entity.type
_entity.pdbx_description
1 polymer ?
#
loop_
_entity_poly.entity_id
_entity_poly.type
_entity_poly.pdbx_seq_one_letter_code
_entity_poly.pdbx_strand_id
1 'polypeptide(L)'
;MESEGQRSPNPSAILASLLCKRAKLHEELRNIEKQVYDMETSYLQDPSQCGNVLKGFEGFLSSSKSTTLLKRSRKFQPEDRLFSLSSVTSPATEEVARDGGVSANGP
;
A
#
# COMPACT_ATOMS: atom_id res chain seq x y z
N MET A 1 -4.39 60.11 -3.72
CA MET A 1 -5.15 59.49 -2.62
C MET A 1 -5.64 58.16 -3.15
N GLU A 2 -4.83 57.12 -2.97
CA GLU A 2 -5.19 55.75 -3.31
C GLU A 2 -4.50 54.88 -2.27
N SER A 3 -5.27 54.49 -1.26
CA SER A 3 -4.83 53.61 -0.20
C SER A 3 -4.84 52.19 -0.74
N GLU A 4 -3.66 51.67 -1.04
CA GLU A 4 -3.37 50.25 -1.23
C GLU A 4 -3.70 49.50 0.07
N GLY A 5 -4.98 49.19 0.26
CA GLY A 5 -5.47 48.31 1.30
C GLY A 5 -5.06 46.89 0.96
N GLN A 6 -3.85 46.51 1.33
CA GLN A 6 -3.37 45.13 1.29
C GLN A 6 -4.34 44.27 2.11
N ARG A 7 -5.29 43.63 1.42
CA ARG A 7 -6.31 42.78 2.05
C ARG A 7 -5.59 41.56 2.59
N SER A 8 -5.21 41.60 3.87
CA SER A 8 -4.68 40.45 4.59
C SER A 8 -5.60 39.26 4.33
N PRO A 9 -5.07 38.12 3.84
CA PRO A 9 -5.91 36.96 3.54
C PRO A 9 -6.66 36.57 4.81
N ASN A 10 -7.98 36.47 4.71
CA ASN A 10 -8.83 36.17 5.86
C ASN A 10 -8.43 34.80 6.43
N PRO A 11 -8.09 34.71 7.72
CA PRO A 11 -7.59 33.47 8.31
C PRO A 11 -8.60 32.33 8.16
N SER A 12 -9.89 32.66 8.16
CA SER A 12 -10.97 31.69 7.93
C SER A 12 -10.95 31.06 6.53
N ALA A 13 -10.64 31.80 5.45
CA ALA A 13 -10.58 31.15 4.12
C ALA A 13 -9.28 30.39 3.91
N ILE A 14 -8.17 30.86 4.50
CA ILE A 14 -6.94 30.06 4.53
C ILE A 14 -7.22 28.72 5.21
N LEU A 15 -7.82 28.73 6.40
CA LEU A 15 -8.19 27.51 7.11
C LEU A 15 -9.10 26.60 6.28
N ALA A 16 -10.15 27.15 5.66
CA ALA A 16 -11.04 26.38 4.79
C ALA A 16 -10.29 25.74 3.61
N SER A 17 -9.37 26.47 2.96
CA SER A 17 -8.55 25.94 1.87
C SER A 17 -7.61 24.83 2.33
N LEU A 18 -7.01 24.95 3.52
CA LEU A 18 -6.15 23.94 4.12
C LEU A 18 -6.93 22.66 4.46
N LEU A 19 -8.14 22.79 5.01
CA LEU A 19 -9.02 21.66 5.29
C LEU A 19 -9.45 20.95 4.00
N CYS A 20 -9.80 21.71 2.96
CA CYS A 20 -10.12 21.16 1.64
C CYS A 20 -8.92 20.42 1.03
N LYS A 21 -7.72 21.02 1.10
CA LYS A 21 -6.48 20.37 0.64
C LYS A 21 -6.18 19.10 1.42
N ARG A 22 -6.34 19.12 2.75
CA ARG A 22 -6.21 17.93 3.59
C ARG A 22 -7.18 16.84 3.14
N ALA A 23 -8.46 17.15 2.95
CA ALA A 23 -9.45 16.18 2.49
C ALA A 23 -9.08 15.56 1.14
N LYS A 24 -8.61 16.38 0.19
CA LYS A 24 -8.15 15.91 -1.12
C LYS A 24 -6.95 14.96 -1.00
N LEU A 25 -5.96 15.29 -0.17
CA LEU A 25 -4.79 14.43 0.04
C LEU A 25 -5.17 13.09 0.69
N HIS A 26 -6.13 13.09 1.62
CA HIS A 26 -6.65 11.85 2.21
C HIS A 26 -7.38 10.98 1.17
N GLU A 27 -8.11 11.58 0.24
CA GLU A 27 -8.74 10.88 -0.88
C GLU A 27 -7.68 10.28 -1.82
N GLU A 28 -6.70 11.08 -2.22
CA GLU A 28 -5.60 10.63 -3.09
C GLU A 28 -4.80 9.48 -2.45
N LEU A 29 -4.48 9.58 -1.15
CA LEU A 29 -3.81 8.52 -0.42
C LEU A 29 -4.60 7.20 -0.48
N ARG A 30 -5.90 7.25 -0.16
CA ARG A 30 -6.77 6.06 -0.18
C ARG A 30 -6.83 5.41 -1.56
N ASN A 31 -6.84 6.22 -2.62
CA ASN A 31 -6.85 5.73 -4.00
C ASN A 31 -5.54 5.03 -4.36
N ILE A 32 -4.40 5.56 -3.93
CA ILE A 32 -3.08 4.94 -4.15
C ILE A 32 -2.98 3.63 -3.35
N GLU A 33 -3.37 3.63 -2.08
CA GLU A 33 -3.33 2.42 -1.24
C GLU A 33 -4.18 1.30 -1.83
N LYS A 34 -5.39 1.64 -2.32
CA LYS A 34 -6.23 0.68 -3.03
C LYS A 34 -5.57 0.16 -4.30
N GLN A 35 -4.98 1.04 -5.10
CA GLN A 35 -4.29 0.65 -6.33
C GLN A 35 -3.13 -0.33 -6.04
N VAL A 36 -2.32 -0.04 -5.02
CA VAL A 36 -1.23 -0.92 -4.59
C VAL A 36 -1.77 -2.29 -4.17
N TYR A 37 -2.82 -2.31 -3.35
CA TYR A 37 -3.46 -3.55 -2.91
C TYR A 37 -3.96 -4.40 -4.09
N ASP A 38 -4.64 -3.79 -5.05
CA ASP A 38 -5.18 -4.46 -6.24
C ASP A 38 -4.05 -5.01 -7.12
N MET A 39 -2.99 -4.22 -7.34
CA MET A 39 -1.81 -4.63 -8.10
C MET A 39 -1.05 -5.78 -7.43
N GLU A 40 -0.86 -5.73 -6.11
CA GLU A 40 -0.24 -6.82 -5.35
C GLU A 40 -1.05 -8.11 -5.47
N THR A 41 -2.39 -8.01 -5.38
CA THR A 41 -3.28 -9.17 -5.54
C THR A 41 -3.06 -9.82 -6.90
N SER A 42 -3.05 -9.01 -7.97
CA SER A 42 -2.80 -9.52 -9.32
C SER A 42 -1.40 -10.09 -9.50
N TYR A 43 -0.37 -9.48 -8.88
CA TYR A 43 1.02 -9.89 -9.02
C TYR A 43 1.33 -11.21 -8.28
N LEU A 44 0.78 -11.39 -7.08
CA LEU A 44 1.06 -12.54 -6.21
C LEU A 44 0.19 -13.75 -6.51
N GLN A 45 -0.99 -13.56 -7.11
CA GLN A 45 -1.88 -14.65 -7.50
C GLN A 45 -1.52 -15.27 -8.87
N ASP A 46 -0.59 -14.70 -9.64
CA ASP A 46 -0.20 -15.21 -10.94
C ASP A 46 0.43 -16.62 -10.82
N PRO A 47 -0.25 -17.69 -11.29
CA PRO A 47 0.24 -19.05 -11.18
C PRO A 47 1.39 -19.36 -12.14
N SER A 48 1.69 -18.48 -13.10
CA SER A 48 2.75 -18.67 -14.08
C SER A 48 4.13 -18.20 -13.60
N GLN A 49 4.21 -17.59 -12.41
CA GLN A 49 5.46 -17.03 -11.88
C GLN A 49 6.43 -18.11 -11.39
N CYS A 50 7.55 -18.27 -12.09
CA CYS A 50 8.73 -19.01 -11.63
C CYS A 50 9.63 -18.16 -10.70
N GLY A 51 9.04 -17.48 -9.72
CA GLY A 51 9.73 -16.57 -8.81
C GLY A 51 9.07 -15.19 -8.74
N ASN A 52 9.31 -14.47 -7.65
CA ASN A 52 8.72 -13.15 -7.41
C ASN A 52 9.64 -12.28 -6.55
N VAL A 53 9.36 -10.98 -6.44
CA VAL A 53 10.19 -10.03 -5.66
C VAL A 53 10.39 -10.47 -4.20
N LEU A 54 9.44 -11.21 -3.61
CA LEU A 54 9.50 -11.64 -2.21
C LEU A 54 10.33 -12.92 -2.02
N LYS A 55 10.28 -13.84 -2.98
CA LYS A 55 10.87 -15.19 -2.90
C LYS A 55 12.13 -15.35 -3.75
N GLY A 56 12.43 -14.37 -4.61
CA GLY A 56 13.52 -14.40 -5.58
C GLY A 56 13.17 -15.08 -6.89
N PHE A 57 14.06 -14.94 -7.87
CA PHE A 57 13.92 -15.42 -9.25
C PHE A 57 14.82 -16.63 -9.56
N GLU A 58 15.30 -17.33 -8.53
CA GLU A 58 16.20 -18.48 -8.67
C GLU A 58 15.60 -19.63 -9.50
N GLY A 59 14.26 -19.69 -9.57
CA GLY A 59 13.53 -20.66 -10.40
C GLY A 59 13.88 -20.60 -11.90
N PHE A 60 14.36 -19.45 -12.38
CA PHE A 60 14.76 -19.28 -13.78
C PHE A 60 16.16 -19.83 -14.09
N LEU A 61 17.02 -20.00 -13.07
CA LEU A 61 18.38 -20.51 -13.25
C LEU A 61 18.45 -22.05 -13.25
N SER A 62 17.38 -22.72 -12.79
CA SER A 62 17.33 -24.18 -12.75
C SER A 62 16.84 -24.74 -14.10
N SER A 63 17.78 -25.18 -14.94
CA SER A 63 17.49 -25.92 -16.18
C SER A 63 16.87 -27.31 -15.92
N SER A 64 17.04 -27.84 -14.72
CA SER A 64 16.38 -29.08 -14.29
C SER A 64 15.01 -28.75 -13.72
N LYS A 65 13.97 -29.45 -14.20
CA LYS A 65 12.58 -29.44 -13.72
C LYS A 65 12.48 -29.98 -12.28
N SER A 66 13.26 -29.39 -11.38
CA SER A 66 13.48 -29.91 -10.05
C SER A 66 12.31 -29.51 -9.17
N THR A 67 11.84 -30.52 -8.44
CA THR A 67 10.76 -30.59 -7.45
C THR A 67 10.76 -29.51 -6.35
N THR A 68 11.66 -28.53 -6.41
CA THR A 68 11.84 -27.41 -5.48
C THR A 68 10.83 -26.29 -5.70
N LEU A 69 10.39 -26.02 -6.93
CA LEU A 69 9.33 -25.03 -7.22
C LEU A 69 7.99 -25.44 -6.59
N LEU A 70 7.66 -26.74 -6.64
CA LEU A 70 6.43 -27.29 -6.04
C LEU A 70 6.44 -27.23 -4.51
N LYS A 71 7.61 -27.29 -3.87
CA LYS A 71 7.75 -27.21 -2.40
C LYS A 71 7.73 -25.79 -1.84
N ARG A 72 7.96 -24.76 -2.68
CA ARG A 72 7.95 -23.33 -2.29
C ARG A 72 6.67 -22.57 -2.65
N SER A 73 5.77 -23.19 -3.44
CA SER A 73 4.45 -22.64 -3.72
C SER A 73 3.54 -22.78 -2.50
N ARG A 74 3.86 -22.05 -1.42
CA ARG A 74 2.90 -21.77 -0.37
C ARG A 74 1.82 -20.86 -0.95
N LYS A 75 0.56 -21.16 -0.62
CA LYS A 75 -0.58 -20.32 -0.95
C LYS A 75 -0.33 -18.91 -0.42
N PHE A 76 -0.64 -17.92 -1.26
CA PHE A 76 -0.65 -16.51 -0.92
C PHE A 76 -1.25 -16.29 0.48
N GLN A 77 -0.50 -15.62 1.35
CA GLN A 77 -0.96 -15.20 2.67
C GLN A 77 -1.14 -13.67 2.70
N PRO A 78 -2.06 -13.13 3.53
CA PRO A 78 -2.19 -11.69 3.72
C PRO A 78 -0.87 -10.99 4.09
N GLU A 79 -0.02 -11.68 4.85
CA GLU A 79 1.30 -11.18 5.29
C GLU A 79 2.30 -11.04 4.13
N ASP A 80 2.05 -11.66 2.96
CA ASP A 80 2.89 -11.50 1.78
C ASP A 80 2.69 -10.12 1.10
N ARG A 81 1.70 -9.31 1.52
CA ARG A 81 1.39 -7.98 0.95
C ARG A 81 2.33 -6.88 1.45
N LEU A 82 3.63 -7.04 1.25
CA LEU A 82 4.67 -6.16 1.82
C LEU A 82 4.47 -4.67 1.48
N PHE A 83 3.99 -4.35 0.27
CA PHE A 83 3.79 -2.96 -0.14
C PHE A 83 2.56 -2.36 0.53
N SER A 84 1.42 -3.08 0.58
CA SER A 84 0.26 -2.59 1.33
C SER A 84 0.54 -2.49 2.83
N LEU A 85 1.28 -3.45 3.41
CA LEU A 85 1.65 -3.45 4.83
C LEU A 85 2.67 -2.36 5.20
N SER A 86 3.29 -1.70 4.21
CA SER A 86 4.13 -0.52 4.46
C SER A 86 3.32 0.72 4.85
N SER A 87 1.99 0.70 4.64
CA SER A 87 1.08 1.74 5.12
C SER A 87 0.13 1.23 6.20
N VAL A 88 0.13 1.92 7.33
CA VAL A 88 -0.76 1.62 8.47
C VAL A 88 -2.24 1.91 8.18
N THR A 89 -2.53 2.70 7.15
CA THR A 89 -3.90 3.02 6.72
C THR A 89 -4.38 2.17 5.55
N SER A 90 -3.57 1.22 5.07
CA SER A 90 -3.94 0.41 3.91
C SER A 90 -5.03 -0.63 4.21
N PRO A 91 -5.77 -1.08 3.19
CA PRO A 91 -6.74 -2.16 3.33
C PRO A 91 -6.15 -3.47 3.86
N ALA A 92 -4.90 -3.80 3.50
CA ALA A 92 -4.25 -5.03 3.95
C ALA A 92 -4.00 -5.04 5.46
N THR A 93 -3.67 -3.88 6.04
CA THR A 93 -3.47 -3.74 7.48
C THR A 93 -4.77 -4.03 8.24
N GLU A 94 -5.92 -3.61 7.70
CA GLU A 94 -7.22 -3.96 8.28
C GLU A 94 -7.54 -5.46 8.17
N GLU A 95 -7.17 -6.11 7.06
CA GLU A 95 -7.38 -7.55 6.87
C GLU A 95 -6.55 -8.37 7.87
N VAL A 96 -5.27 -8.03 8.03
CA VAL A 96 -4.40 -8.69 9.02
C VAL A 96 -4.91 -8.45 10.45
N ALA A 97 -5.41 -7.25 10.76
CA ALA A 97 -5.98 -6.97 12.08
C ALA A 97 -7.27 -7.75 12.38
N ARG A 98 -8.03 -8.17 11.34
CA ARG A 98 -9.26 -8.97 11.48
C ARG A 98 -8.96 -10.46 11.61
N ASP A 99 -7.93 -10.96 10.94
CA ASP A 99 -7.59 -12.39 10.87
C ASP A 99 -6.55 -12.80 11.94
N GLY A 100 -5.74 -11.86 12.43
CA GLY A 100 -4.69 -12.07 13.43
C GLY A 100 -4.86 -11.19 14.67
N GLY A 101 -5.30 -11.79 15.78
CA GLY A 101 -5.24 -11.14 17.09
C GLY A 101 -3.78 -10.88 17.54
N VAL A 102 -3.49 -9.61 17.86
CA VAL A 102 -2.36 -9.09 18.68
C VAL A 102 -1.00 -9.06 17.93
N SER A 103 -0.25 -7.96 17.80
CA SER A 103 0.13 -6.95 18.78
C SER A 103 0.31 -5.57 18.14
N ALA A 104 -0.43 -4.58 18.64
CA ALA A 104 0.05 -3.21 18.64
C ALA A 104 1.29 -3.14 19.56
N ASN A 105 2.49 -3.11 18.99
CA ASN A 105 3.68 -2.65 19.68
C ASN A 105 4.27 -1.50 18.86
N GLY A 106 3.78 -0.30 19.15
CA GLY A 106 4.57 0.92 18.96
C GLY A 106 5.46 1.12 20.21
N PRO A 107 6.58 1.86 20.08
CA PRO A 107 7.50 2.13 21.18
C PRO A 107 6.87 2.92 22.33
#